data_AF-A0A9E3KIL1-F1
#
_entry.id   AF-A0A9E3KIL1-F1
#
_cell.length_a   1.000
_cell.length_b   1.000
_cell.length_c   1.000
_cell.angle_alpha   90.00
_cell.angle_beta   90.00
_cell.angle_gamma   90.00
#
_symmetry.space_group_name_H-M   'P 1'
#
loop_
_entity.id
_entity.type
_entity.pdbx_description
1 polymer ?
#
loop_
_entity_poly.entity_id
_entity_poly.type
_entity_poly.pdbx_seq_one_letter_code
_entity_poly.pdbx_strand_id
1 'polypeptide(L)'
;MAKLKNIIKQLSEKDFKAIYDSLIESNAEKSAYLLKALRERSLSDTKIMTELEVNANAYYTLRSRLNLKIEEYLMQQLESPRTDVLRKVANINEIVFTKKRTIAIATLKKLEKELIDYDLANELTIIYKSLKKLQVNSPDYFQYSQLYNRHVAYMLALDKAEELLADYFKKYGSYLLTGDEVEKLGLSLLIKEMSNVANLYESHRLYVYRSAMHVFHRLFVEPDENLQQDTESIEDTFDKVQKIFDSYNLDSIYYHLNLVFEFLKLEYYNHYKVYRQAEKYFEEVNDAAGNLLTNYATYTFPAQFLISKIERHLRLGTEAELYGENDSLFMDYEVDLLDVPRHVIYITYKALSAYYVGKYDEAAKLINGLLNEVSLKRFPITQLEIKSLLALQYVLLHDYELFNQLANSIQRQIRLLGKDACENIQLFIKILKIAVSEAKKEKAKKINAVIPKMSGLKTNYFAPTMLVKLDEKLVVNLTEY
;
A
#
# COMPACT_ATOMS: atom_id res chain seq x y z
N MET A 1 -1.86 8.08 -17.65
CA MET A 1 -1.86 7.81 -19.11
C MET A 1 -1.40 6.39 -19.53
N ALA A 2 -0.85 5.53 -18.67
CA ALA A 2 -0.45 4.16 -19.02
C ALA A 2 -1.54 3.07 -18.80
N LYS A 3 -2.52 3.32 -17.93
CA LYS A 3 -3.57 2.36 -17.51
C LYS A 3 -4.33 1.72 -18.68
N LEU A 4 -4.93 2.51 -19.57
CA LEU A 4 -5.71 1.99 -20.72
C LEU A 4 -4.86 1.12 -21.66
N LYS A 5 -3.61 1.51 -21.93
CA LYS A 5 -2.72 0.77 -22.84
C LYS A 5 -2.30 -0.57 -22.23
N ASN A 6 -2.08 -0.61 -20.92
CA ASN A 6 -1.76 -1.84 -20.20
C ASN A 6 -2.98 -2.77 -20.12
N ILE A 7 -4.17 -2.23 -19.79
CA ILE A 7 -5.44 -2.97 -19.79
C ILE A 7 -5.69 -3.60 -21.17
N ILE A 8 -5.58 -2.82 -22.25
CA ILE A 8 -5.79 -3.32 -23.63
C ILE A 8 -4.79 -4.43 -24.00
N LYS A 9 -3.54 -4.35 -23.53
CA LYS A 9 -2.53 -5.39 -23.76
C LYS A 9 -2.80 -6.67 -22.97
N GLN A 10 -3.42 -6.55 -21.81
CA GLN A 10 -3.77 -7.68 -20.93
C GLN A 10 -5.09 -8.37 -21.35
N LEU A 11 -5.89 -7.78 -22.24
CA LEU A 11 -7.09 -8.42 -22.79
C LEU A 11 -6.73 -9.70 -23.55
N SER A 12 -7.50 -10.76 -23.33
CA SER A 12 -7.39 -11.98 -24.14
C SER A 12 -7.69 -11.68 -25.62
N GLU A 13 -7.25 -12.54 -26.54
CA GLU A 13 -7.60 -12.37 -27.96
C GLU A 13 -9.11 -12.42 -28.20
N LYS A 14 -9.84 -13.19 -27.38
CA LYS A 14 -11.30 -13.33 -27.45
C LYS A 14 -12.00 -12.04 -27.04
N ASP A 15 -11.62 -11.46 -25.91
CA ASP A 15 -12.28 -10.26 -25.35
C ASP A 15 -12.04 -9.03 -26.22
N PHE A 16 -10.82 -8.89 -26.74
CA PHE A 16 -10.52 -7.80 -27.66
C PHE A 16 -11.27 -7.89 -28.98
N LYS A 17 -11.40 -9.08 -29.58
CA LYS A 17 -12.20 -9.24 -30.80
C LYS A 17 -13.65 -8.84 -30.53
N ALA A 18 -14.22 -9.30 -29.41
CA ALA A 18 -15.58 -8.94 -29.05
C ALA A 18 -15.79 -7.43 -28.81
N ILE A 19 -14.85 -6.75 -28.13
CA ILE A 19 -14.90 -5.29 -27.96
C ILE A 19 -14.73 -4.58 -29.30
N TYR A 20 -13.80 -5.03 -30.14
CA TYR A 20 -13.54 -4.46 -31.45
C TYR A 20 -14.77 -4.58 -32.37
N ASP A 21 -15.36 -5.77 -32.45
CA ASP A 21 -16.55 -6.05 -33.25
C ASP A 21 -17.75 -5.23 -32.75
N SER A 22 -17.94 -5.13 -31.43
CA SER A 22 -18.98 -4.28 -30.82
C SER A 22 -18.82 -2.79 -31.16
N LEU A 23 -17.58 -2.29 -31.24
CA LEU A 23 -17.30 -0.90 -31.64
C LEU A 23 -17.58 -0.68 -33.12
N ILE A 24 -17.26 -1.64 -33.98
CA ILE A 24 -17.58 -1.58 -35.42
C ILE A 24 -19.09 -1.61 -35.65
N GLU A 25 -19.81 -2.53 -35.00
CA GLU A 25 -21.28 -2.63 -35.08
C GLU A 25 -21.98 -1.36 -34.56
N SER A 26 -21.38 -0.67 -33.60
CA SER A 26 -21.88 0.61 -33.07
C SER A 26 -21.53 1.84 -33.94
N ASN A 27 -20.99 1.66 -35.15
CA ASN A 27 -20.45 2.72 -36.01
C ASN A 27 -19.37 3.60 -35.33
N ALA A 28 -18.61 3.04 -34.38
CA ALA A 28 -17.55 3.73 -33.65
C ALA A 28 -16.15 3.40 -34.21
N GLU A 29 -15.98 3.54 -35.53
CA GLU A 29 -14.77 3.14 -36.27
C GLU A 29 -13.48 3.80 -35.74
N LYS A 30 -13.54 5.08 -35.34
CA LYS A 30 -12.38 5.79 -34.76
C LYS A 30 -11.94 5.21 -33.41
N SER A 31 -12.89 4.74 -32.59
CA SER A 31 -12.60 4.07 -31.31
C SER A 31 -12.06 2.66 -31.52
N ALA A 32 -12.58 1.93 -32.53
CA ALA A 32 -12.07 0.62 -32.92
C ALA A 32 -10.62 0.71 -33.45
N TYR A 33 -10.33 1.72 -34.26
CA TYR A 33 -8.96 2.00 -34.73
C TYR A 33 -8.03 2.33 -33.57
N LEU A 34 -8.47 3.18 -32.62
CA LEU A 34 -7.71 3.50 -31.41
C LEU A 34 -7.39 2.25 -30.58
N LEU A 35 -8.37 1.36 -30.36
CA LEU A 35 -8.19 0.09 -29.65
C LEU A 35 -7.12 -0.80 -30.32
N LYS A 36 -7.21 -0.94 -31.65
CA LYS A 36 -6.25 -1.73 -32.44
C LYS A 36 -4.85 -1.12 -32.43
N ALA A 37 -4.75 0.20 -32.61
CA ALA A 37 -3.50 0.93 -32.58
C ALA A 37 -2.80 0.79 -31.22
N LEU A 38 -3.56 0.84 -30.10
CA LEU A 38 -3.01 0.69 -28.75
C LEU A 38 -2.55 -0.74 -28.43
N ARG A 39 -3.17 -1.77 -29.03
CA ARG A 39 -2.79 -3.19 -28.83
C ARG A 39 -1.60 -3.62 -29.70
N GLU A 40 -1.68 -3.37 -31.01
CA GLU A 40 -0.78 -3.96 -32.00
C GLU A 40 0.43 -3.08 -32.31
N ARG A 41 0.34 -1.76 -32.11
CA ARG A 41 1.40 -0.82 -32.51
C ARG A 41 1.85 0.00 -31.31
N SER A 42 3.15 -0.02 -31.01
CA SER A 42 3.78 0.86 -30.03
C SER A 42 3.92 2.30 -30.57
N LEU A 43 2.90 2.82 -31.26
CA LEU A 43 2.86 4.20 -31.74
C LEU A 43 2.69 5.17 -30.57
N SER A 44 3.29 6.36 -30.71
CA SER A 44 3.10 7.46 -29.77
C SER A 44 1.71 8.08 -29.97
N ASP A 45 1.10 8.57 -28.89
CA ASP A 45 -0.23 9.22 -28.92
C ASP A 45 -0.30 10.33 -29.99
N THR A 46 0.78 11.08 -30.21
CA THR A 46 0.90 12.09 -31.28
C THR A 46 0.76 11.53 -32.69
N LYS A 47 1.31 10.34 -32.98
CA LYS A 47 1.17 9.68 -34.29
C LYS A 47 -0.25 9.13 -34.48
N ILE A 48 -0.83 8.56 -33.43
CA ILE A 48 -2.19 8.04 -33.43
C ILE A 48 -3.21 9.17 -33.67
N MET A 49 -3.00 10.33 -33.04
CA MET A 49 -3.82 11.53 -33.26
C MET A 49 -3.77 12.04 -34.71
N THR A 50 -2.61 11.94 -35.34
CA THR A 50 -2.40 12.34 -36.74
C THR A 50 -3.09 11.38 -37.70
N GLU A 51 -3.01 10.07 -37.46
CA GLU A 51 -3.70 9.05 -38.28
C GLU A 51 -5.22 9.05 -38.10
N LEU A 52 -5.73 9.43 -36.92
CA LEU A 52 -7.16 9.52 -36.63
C LEU A 52 -7.80 10.86 -37.06
N GLU A 53 -6.99 11.81 -37.53
CA GLU A 53 -7.38 13.18 -37.88
C GLU A 53 -8.20 13.87 -36.76
N VAL A 54 -7.71 13.80 -35.52
CA VAL A 54 -8.39 14.35 -34.34
C VAL A 54 -7.49 15.28 -33.53
N ASN A 55 -8.08 16.37 -33.02
CA ASN A 55 -7.41 17.27 -32.09
C ASN A 55 -7.25 16.65 -30.69
N ALA A 56 -6.43 17.26 -29.84
CA ALA A 56 -6.12 16.75 -28.49
C ALA A 56 -7.37 16.50 -27.65
N ASN A 57 -8.34 17.43 -27.66
CA ASN A 57 -9.56 17.32 -26.87
C ASN A 57 -10.45 16.15 -27.33
N ALA A 58 -10.62 15.99 -28.66
CA ALA A 58 -11.36 14.89 -29.25
C ALA A 58 -10.69 13.54 -28.99
N TYR A 59 -9.35 13.49 -29.02
CA TYR A 59 -8.58 12.29 -28.66
C TYR A 59 -8.79 11.88 -27.20
N TYR A 60 -8.72 12.81 -26.24
CA TYR A 60 -8.98 12.50 -24.83
C TYR A 60 -10.42 12.05 -24.59
N THR A 61 -11.40 12.63 -25.29
CA THR A 61 -12.80 12.21 -25.19
C THR A 61 -13.02 10.81 -25.78
N LEU A 62 -12.45 10.51 -26.94
CA LEU A 62 -12.49 9.17 -27.55
C LEU A 62 -11.87 8.13 -26.63
N ARG A 63 -10.74 8.47 -26.01
CA ARG A 63 -10.01 7.61 -25.09
C ARG A 63 -10.76 7.35 -23.79
N SER A 64 -11.40 8.36 -23.21
CA SER A 64 -12.26 8.21 -22.04
C SER A 64 -13.47 7.32 -22.33
N ARG A 65 -14.14 7.53 -23.48
CA ARG A 65 -15.25 6.68 -23.93
C ARG A 65 -14.82 5.24 -24.20
N LEU A 66 -13.64 5.04 -24.79
CA LEU A 66 -13.08 3.70 -25.01
C LEU A 66 -12.79 3.00 -23.68
N ASN A 67 -12.24 3.71 -22.69
CA ASN A 67 -12.00 3.16 -21.36
C ASN A 67 -13.31 2.74 -20.68
N LEU A 68 -14.34 3.61 -20.71
CA LEU A 68 -15.66 3.28 -20.17
C LEU A 68 -16.27 2.06 -20.84
N LYS A 69 -16.14 1.91 -22.16
CA LYS A 69 -16.71 0.77 -22.88
C LYS A 69 -15.95 -0.54 -22.62
N ILE A 70 -14.63 -0.46 -22.40
CA ILE A 70 -13.82 -1.62 -21.96
C ILE A 70 -14.20 -1.98 -20.52
N GLU A 71 -14.34 -1.00 -19.63
CA GLU A 71 -14.80 -1.22 -18.25
C GLU A 71 -16.20 -1.83 -18.22
N GLU A 72 -17.15 -1.31 -19.01
CA GLU A 72 -18.50 -1.88 -19.16
C GLU A 72 -18.45 -3.32 -19.68
N TYR A 73 -17.63 -3.61 -20.69
CA TYR A 73 -17.48 -4.97 -21.23
C TYR A 73 -16.85 -5.93 -20.22
N LEU A 74 -15.80 -5.49 -19.50
CA LEU A 74 -15.19 -6.27 -18.43
C LEU A 74 -16.15 -6.47 -17.26
N MET A 75 -16.99 -5.48 -16.95
CA MET A 75 -18.07 -5.57 -15.97
C MET A 75 -19.20 -6.51 -16.42
N GLN A 76 -19.49 -6.58 -17.72
CA GLN A 76 -20.43 -7.53 -18.31
C GLN A 76 -19.87 -8.95 -18.36
N GLN A 77 -18.56 -9.12 -18.62
CA GLN A 77 -17.88 -10.40 -18.46
C GLN A 77 -17.77 -10.82 -16.98
N LEU A 78 -17.76 -9.84 -16.07
CA LEU A 78 -17.97 -10.03 -14.63
C LEU A 78 -19.45 -10.33 -14.26
N GLU A 79 -20.40 -10.35 -15.21
CA GLU A 79 -21.66 -11.10 -15.05
C GLU A 79 -21.34 -12.61 -15.07
N SER A 80 -20.57 -13.02 -14.08
CA SER A 80 -20.21 -14.41 -13.86
C SER A 80 -21.40 -15.15 -13.25
N PRO A 81 -21.37 -16.50 -13.24
CA PRO A 81 -22.31 -17.31 -12.48
C PRO A 81 -22.52 -16.81 -11.03
N ARG A 82 -21.51 -16.14 -10.44
CA ARG A 82 -21.57 -15.48 -9.13
C ARG A 82 -22.64 -14.38 -9.09
N THR A 83 -22.68 -13.50 -10.08
CA THR A 83 -23.66 -12.38 -10.14
C THR A 83 -25.10 -12.91 -10.26
N ASP A 84 -25.30 -13.97 -11.03
CA ASP A 84 -26.60 -14.66 -11.11
C ASP A 84 -27.00 -15.31 -9.80
N VAL A 85 -26.05 -15.94 -9.09
CA VAL A 85 -26.28 -16.51 -7.76
C VAL A 85 -26.63 -15.40 -6.75
N LEU A 86 -25.89 -14.28 -6.75
CA LEU A 86 -26.16 -13.13 -5.89
C LEU A 86 -27.55 -12.50 -6.15
N ARG A 87 -27.95 -12.36 -7.42
CA ARG A 87 -29.31 -11.91 -7.80
C ARG A 87 -30.38 -12.88 -7.25
N LYS A 88 -30.16 -14.19 -7.35
CA LYS A 88 -31.08 -15.19 -6.77
C LYS A 88 -31.13 -15.11 -5.24
N VAL A 89 -29.99 -14.86 -4.59
CA VAL A 89 -29.92 -14.66 -3.12
C VAL A 89 -30.69 -13.41 -2.70
N ALA A 90 -30.53 -12.30 -3.42
CA ALA A 90 -31.27 -11.06 -3.14
C ALA A 90 -32.80 -11.27 -3.18
N ASN A 91 -33.27 -12.16 -4.05
CA ASN A 91 -34.68 -12.49 -4.22
C ASN A 91 -35.19 -13.65 -3.33
N ILE A 92 -34.41 -14.11 -2.34
CA ILE A 92 -34.82 -15.21 -1.44
C ILE A 92 -36.16 -14.93 -0.76
N ASN A 93 -36.38 -13.69 -0.29
CA ASN A 93 -37.64 -13.34 0.37
C ASN A 93 -38.83 -13.59 -0.56
N GLU A 94 -38.72 -13.17 -1.83
CA GLU A 94 -39.77 -13.39 -2.82
C GLU A 94 -40.00 -14.89 -3.07
N ILE A 95 -38.94 -15.69 -3.17
CA ILE A 95 -39.05 -17.15 -3.32
C ILE A 95 -39.77 -17.78 -2.12
N VAL A 96 -39.41 -17.37 -0.90
CA VAL A 96 -39.99 -17.89 0.35
C VAL A 96 -41.48 -17.54 0.49
N PHE A 97 -41.89 -16.35 0.03
CA PHE A 97 -43.29 -15.90 0.14
C PHE A 97 -44.19 -16.30 -1.04
N THR A 98 -43.64 -16.54 -2.24
CA THR A 98 -44.44 -16.79 -3.45
C THR A 98 -44.45 -18.25 -3.92
N LYS A 99 -43.42 -19.06 -3.60
CA LYS A 99 -43.31 -20.45 -4.07
C LYS A 99 -43.83 -21.45 -3.02
N LYS A 100 -44.24 -22.64 -3.49
CA LYS A 100 -44.61 -23.75 -2.60
C LYS A 100 -43.40 -24.17 -1.75
N ARG A 101 -43.63 -24.50 -0.48
CA ARG A 101 -42.58 -24.87 0.51
C ARG A 101 -41.54 -25.87 -0.02
N THR A 102 -41.97 -26.94 -0.69
CA THR A 102 -41.06 -27.95 -1.25
C THR A 102 -40.14 -27.38 -2.34
N ILE A 103 -40.66 -26.51 -3.20
CA ILE A 103 -39.91 -25.85 -4.27
C ILE A 103 -38.93 -24.83 -3.67
N ALA A 104 -39.37 -24.07 -2.67
CA ALA A 104 -38.51 -23.11 -1.97
C ALA A 104 -37.33 -23.82 -1.28
N ILE A 105 -37.56 -24.92 -0.56
CA ILE A 105 -36.49 -25.71 0.08
C ILE A 105 -35.53 -26.27 -0.97
N ALA A 106 -36.02 -26.86 -2.06
CA ALA A 106 -35.17 -27.40 -3.12
C ALA A 106 -34.30 -26.31 -3.78
N THR A 107 -34.88 -25.13 -4.01
CA THR A 107 -34.16 -23.98 -4.58
C THR A 107 -33.09 -23.47 -3.62
N LEU A 108 -33.40 -23.34 -2.33
CA LEU A 108 -32.44 -22.89 -1.31
C LEU A 108 -31.30 -23.89 -1.10
N LYS A 109 -31.56 -25.21 -1.12
CA LYS A 109 -30.49 -26.23 -1.05
C LYS A 109 -29.58 -26.21 -2.29
N LYS A 110 -30.15 -25.90 -3.46
CA LYS A 110 -29.35 -25.70 -4.68
C LYS A 110 -28.45 -24.46 -4.55
N LEU A 111 -29.01 -23.35 -4.06
CA LEU A 111 -28.25 -22.12 -3.79
C LEU A 111 -27.20 -22.31 -2.70
N GLU A 112 -27.49 -23.05 -1.63
CA GLU A 112 -26.53 -23.43 -0.59
C GLU A 112 -25.28 -24.07 -1.20
N LYS A 113 -25.47 -25.06 -2.07
CA LYS A 113 -24.36 -25.72 -2.77
C LYS A 113 -23.59 -24.77 -3.68
N GLU A 114 -24.30 -23.99 -4.49
CA GLU A 114 -23.68 -22.98 -5.38
C GLU A 114 -22.87 -21.96 -4.56
N LEU A 115 -23.37 -21.46 -3.43
CA LEU A 115 -22.66 -20.51 -2.57
C LEU A 115 -21.43 -21.11 -1.90
N ILE A 116 -21.49 -22.38 -1.49
CA ILE A 116 -20.31 -23.10 -0.97
C ILE A 116 -19.26 -23.26 -2.07
N ASP A 117 -19.68 -23.65 -3.27
CA ASP A 117 -18.78 -23.85 -4.42
C ASP A 117 -18.10 -22.52 -4.85
N TYR A 118 -18.76 -21.37 -4.68
CA TYR A 118 -18.22 -20.04 -4.97
C TYR A 118 -17.59 -19.31 -3.76
N ASP A 119 -17.47 -19.97 -2.60
CA ASP A 119 -16.98 -19.39 -1.34
C ASP A 119 -17.65 -18.07 -0.92
N LEU A 120 -18.97 -17.98 -1.13
CA LEU A 120 -19.81 -16.83 -0.79
C LEU A 120 -20.38 -16.95 0.64
N ALA A 121 -19.48 -16.87 1.62
CA ALA A 121 -19.80 -17.08 3.04
C ALA A 121 -20.83 -16.07 3.62
N ASN A 122 -20.84 -14.83 3.13
CA ASN A 122 -21.72 -13.77 3.63
C ASN A 122 -23.19 -14.09 3.29
N GLU A 123 -23.44 -14.46 2.04
CA GLU A 123 -24.74 -14.78 1.49
C GLU A 123 -25.28 -16.11 2.02
N LEU A 124 -24.38 -17.04 2.36
CA LEU A 124 -24.74 -18.34 2.90
C LEU A 124 -25.48 -18.22 4.24
N THR A 125 -25.21 -17.18 5.02
CA THR A 125 -25.93 -16.87 6.27
C THR A 125 -27.42 -16.62 6.02
N ILE A 126 -27.76 -15.94 4.91
CA ILE A 126 -29.15 -15.65 4.52
C ILE A 126 -29.88 -16.94 4.13
N ILE A 127 -29.18 -17.84 3.42
CA ILE A 127 -29.71 -19.16 3.05
C ILE A 127 -29.99 -19.99 4.31
N TYR A 128 -29.04 -20.11 5.24
CA TYR A 128 -29.25 -20.89 6.46
C TYR A 128 -30.36 -20.35 7.34
N LYS A 129 -30.47 -19.02 7.47
CA LYS A 129 -31.60 -18.37 8.15
C LYS A 129 -32.95 -18.76 7.53
N SER A 130 -33.01 -18.77 6.20
CA SER A 130 -34.23 -19.07 5.45
C SER A 130 -34.59 -20.55 5.49
N LEU A 131 -33.61 -21.45 5.35
CA LEU A 131 -33.79 -22.90 5.50
C LEU A 131 -34.25 -23.28 6.91
N LYS A 132 -33.62 -22.69 7.94
CA LYS A 132 -34.05 -22.83 9.35
C LYS A 132 -35.53 -22.45 9.52
N LYS A 133 -35.97 -21.32 8.97
CA LYS A 133 -37.37 -20.87 9.05
C LYS A 133 -38.35 -21.80 8.32
N LEU A 134 -38.00 -22.29 7.14
CA LEU A 134 -38.86 -23.19 6.36
C LEU A 134 -38.94 -24.60 6.94
N GLN A 135 -38.01 -24.98 7.82
CA GLN A 135 -37.92 -26.31 8.38
C GLN A 135 -38.27 -26.38 9.88
N VAL A 136 -38.90 -25.36 10.47
CA VAL A 136 -39.28 -25.32 11.91
C VAL A 136 -39.99 -26.58 12.42
N ASN A 137 -40.85 -27.19 11.60
CA ASN A 137 -41.58 -28.42 11.94
C ASN A 137 -40.95 -29.70 11.35
N SER A 138 -39.66 -29.66 11.00
CA SER A 138 -38.89 -30.74 10.37
C SER A 138 -37.74 -31.17 11.30
N PRO A 139 -37.32 -32.45 11.30
CA PRO A 139 -36.12 -32.88 12.03
C PRO A 139 -34.85 -32.10 11.61
N ASP A 140 -34.78 -31.68 10.35
CA ASP A 140 -33.69 -30.86 9.80
C ASP A 140 -33.55 -29.46 10.46
N TYR A 141 -34.55 -28.98 11.21
CA TYR A 141 -34.51 -27.68 11.89
C TYR A 141 -33.26 -27.50 12.73
N PHE A 142 -32.92 -28.52 13.52
CA PHE A 142 -31.81 -28.44 14.46
C PHE A 142 -30.47 -28.32 13.71
N GLN A 143 -30.30 -29.08 12.63
CA GLN A 143 -29.11 -29.01 11.78
C GLN A 143 -28.92 -27.60 11.19
N TYR A 144 -29.94 -27.03 10.56
CA TYR A 144 -29.83 -25.68 9.99
C TYR A 144 -29.75 -24.58 11.05
N SER A 145 -30.28 -24.82 12.25
CA SER A 145 -30.07 -23.90 13.37
C SER A 145 -28.62 -23.91 13.84
N GLN A 146 -27.96 -25.07 13.91
CA GLN A 146 -26.54 -25.16 14.22
C GLN A 146 -25.67 -24.54 13.13
N LEU A 147 -25.95 -24.84 11.85
CA LEU A 147 -25.24 -24.26 10.71
C LEU A 147 -25.33 -22.74 10.69
N TYR A 148 -26.54 -22.19 10.90
CA TYR A 148 -26.76 -20.75 11.00
C TYR A 148 -25.92 -20.14 12.13
N ASN A 149 -26.00 -20.69 13.35
CA ASN A 149 -25.28 -20.14 14.49
C ASN A 149 -23.75 -20.19 14.29
N ARG A 150 -23.24 -21.29 13.71
CA ARG A 150 -21.82 -21.45 13.38
C ARG A 150 -21.38 -20.42 12.34
N HIS A 151 -22.18 -20.21 11.29
CA HIS A 151 -21.85 -19.21 10.27
C HIS A 151 -21.89 -17.78 10.79
N VAL A 152 -22.87 -17.43 11.63
CA VAL A 152 -22.92 -16.10 12.26
C VAL A 152 -21.66 -15.86 13.09
N ALA A 153 -21.25 -16.85 13.90
CA ALA A 153 -20.06 -16.73 14.74
C ALA A 153 -18.77 -16.66 13.90
N TYR A 154 -18.70 -17.38 12.78
CA TYR A 154 -17.61 -17.29 11.80
C TYR A 154 -17.54 -15.90 11.14
N MET A 155 -18.68 -15.35 10.70
CA MET A 155 -18.75 -14.02 10.11
C MET A 155 -18.26 -12.94 11.08
N LEU A 156 -18.68 -13.01 12.35
CA LEU A 156 -18.19 -12.10 13.39
C LEU A 156 -16.67 -12.21 13.61
N ALA A 157 -16.11 -13.42 13.47
CA ALA A 157 -14.66 -13.61 13.56
C ALA A 157 -13.92 -13.02 12.36
N LEU A 158 -14.49 -13.12 11.14
CA LEU A 158 -13.93 -12.47 9.96
C LEU A 158 -13.94 -10.93 10.10
N ASP A 159 -15.08 -10.36 10.48
CA ASP A 159 -15.22 -8.91 10.68
C ASP A 159 -14.20 -8.42 11.73
N LYS A 160 -14.10 -9.15 12.85
CA LYS A 160 -13.11 -8.84 13.90
C LYS A 160 -11.67 -8.96 13.41
N ALA A 161 -11.36 -9.93 12.56
CA ALA A 161 -10.01 -10.06 11.99
C ALA A 161 -9.68 -8.89 11.06
N GLU A 162 -10.63 -8.43 10.23
CA GLU A 162 -10.43 -7.24 9.38
C GLU A 162 -10.23 -5.97 10.20
N GLU A 163 -11.01 -5.78 11.27
CA GLU A 163 -10.83 -4.68 12.22
C GLU A 163 -9.44 -4.71 12.87
N LEU A 164 -9.00 -5.89 13.34
CA LEU A 164 -7.68 -6.06 13.94
C LEU A 164 -6.54 -5.75 12.97
N LEU A 165 -6.70 -6.11 11.69
CA LEU A 165 -5.74 -5.81 10.64
C LEU A 165 -5.60 -4.29 10.43
N ALA A 166 -6.72 -3.59 10.32
CA ALA A 166 -6.74 -2.14 10.16
C ALA A 166 -6.17 -1.42 11.39
N ASP A 167 -6.57 -1.83 12.59
CA ASP A 167 -6.06 -1.28 13.85
C ASP A 167 -4.56 -1.51 14.02
N TYR A 168 -4.07 -2.68 13.60
CA TYR A 168 -2.64 -3.00 13.61
C TYR A 168 -1.84 -2.04 12.74
N PHE A 169 -2.23 -1.84 11.48
CA PHE A 169 -1.47 -0.96 10.57
C PHE A 169 -1.57 0.51 10.96
N LYS A 170 -2.72 0.94 11.53
CA LYS A 170 -2.86 2.26 12.14
C LYS A 170 -1.91 2.45 13.33
N LYS A 171 -1.83 1.45 14.21
CA LYS A 171 -0.92 1.47 15.36
C LYS A 171 0.54 1.39 14.94
N TYR A 172 0.85 0.62 13.89
CA TYR A 172 2.20 0.52 13.32
C TYR A 172 2.68 1.88 12.81
N GLY A 173 1.82 2.67 12.15
CA GLY A 173 2.18 4.03 11.76
C GLY A 173 2.61 4.88 12.96
N SER A 174 1.91 4.78 14.10
CA SER A 174 2.30 5.47 15.33
C SER A 174 3.64 4.96 15.87
N TYR A 175 3.82 3.64 15.94
CA TYR A 175 5.08 3.00 16.35
C TYR A 175 6.25 3.46 15.48
N LEU A 176 6.08 3.47 14.16
CA LEU A 176 7.11 3.88 13.22
C LEU A 176 7.55 5.34 13.46
N LEU A 177 6.64 6.24 13.86
CA LEU A 177 6.98 7.63 14.16
C LEU A 177 7.54 7.88 15.57
N THR A 178 7.36 6.95 16.52
CA THR A 178 7.84 7.11 17.91
C THR A 178 9.05 6.25 18.23
N GLY A 179 9.12 5.04 17.70
CA GLY A 179 10.06 3.99 18.12
C GLY A 179 9.83 3.52 19.56
N ASP A 180 8.66 3.78 20.14
CA ASP A 180 8.39 3.54 21.57
C ASP A 180 8.02 2.06 21.85
N GLU A 181 8.53 1.55 22.97
CA GLU A 181 8.32 0.17 23.41
C GLU A 181 6.85 -0.08 23.85
N VAL A 182 6.12 0.96 24.27
CA VAL A 182 4.69 0.83 24.60
C VAL A 182 3.87 0.55 23.34
N GLU A 183 4.15 1.26 22.25
CA GLU A 183 3.50 1.04 20.97
C GLU A 183 3.85 -0.35 20.42
N LYS A 184 5.12 -0.76 20.54
CA LYS A 184 5.60 -2.10 20.18
C LYS A 184 4.84 -3.20 20.95
N LEU A 185 4.73 -3.08 22.27
CA LEU A 185 3.97 -4.03 23.11
C LEU A 185 2.53 -4.14 22.62
N GLY A 186 1.91 -3.01 22.30
CA GLY A 186 0.55 -2.99 21.78
C GLY A 186 0.40 -3.68 20.41
N LEU A 187 1.41 -3.59 19.53
CA LEU A 187 1.44 -4.35 18.28
C LEU A 187 1.53 -5.86 18.54
N SER A 188 2.40 -6.28 19.47
CA SER A 188 2.52 -7.70 19.86
C SER A 188 1.22 -8.23 20.50
N LEU A 189 0.48 -7.40 21.23
CA LEU A 189 -0.85 -7.79 21.77
C LEU A 189 -1.88 -7.99 20.65
N LEU A 190 -1.91 -7.11 19.65
CA LEU A 190 -2.80 -7.27 18.50
C LEU A 190 -2.49 -8.56 17.73
N ILE A 191 -1.19 -8.89 17.54
CA ILE A 191 -0.77 -10.15 16.89
C ILE A 191 -1.33 -11.37 17.65
N LYS A 192 -1.24 -11.35 18.98
CA LYS A 192 -1.82 -12.42 19.82
C LYS A 192 -3.33 -12.49 19.68
N GLU A 193 -4.03 -11.35 19.66
CA GLU A 193 -5.48 -11.30 19.48
C GLU A 193 -5.91 -11.84 18.11
N MET A 194 -5.25 -11.42 17.02
CA MET A 194 -5.48 -11.95 15.67
C MET A 194 -5.27 -13.46 15.61
N SER A 195 -4.22 -13.96 16.28
CA SER A 195 -3.92 -15.39 16.31
C SER A 195 -5.00 -16.16 17.08
N ASN A 196 -5.51 -15.61 18.19
CA ASN A 196 -6.62 -16.19 18.93
C ASN A 196 -7.89 -16.26 18.07
N VAL A 197 -8.25 -15.17 17.38
CA VAL A 197 -9.42 -15.13 16.49
C VAL A 197 -9.30 -16.14 15.35
N ALA A 198 -8.14 -16.20 14.70
CA ALA A 198 -7.89 -17.14 13.61
C ALA A 198 -7.91 -18.61 14.06
N ASN A 199 -7.50 -18.91 15.29
CA ASN A 199 -7.50 -20.27 15.82
C ASN A 199 -8.90 -20.77 16.24
N LEU A 200 -9.91 -19.89 16.33
CA LEU A 200 -11.28 -20.31 16.62
C LEU A 200 -11.92 -21.09 15.47
N TYR A 201 -11.47 -20.85 14.23
CA TYR A 201 -12.03 -21.46 13.02
C TYR A 201 -10.94 -21.81 12.02
N GLU A 202 -10.97 -23.03 11.51
CA GLU A 202 -10.15 -23.42 10.35
C GLU A 202 -10.68 -22.72 9.10
N SER A 203 -10.13 -21.55 8.79
CA SER A 203 -10.52 -20.73 7.64
C SER A 203 -9.29 -20.25 6.88
N HIS A 204 -9.32 -20.44 5.57
CA HIS A 204 -8.31 -19.93 4.65
C HIS A 204 -8.31 -18.38 4.61
N ARG A 205 -9.47 -17.71 4.75
CA ARG A 205 -9.54 -16.24 4.88
C ARG A 205 -8.88 -15.73 6.16
N LEU A 206 -9.21 -16.32 7.31
CA LEU A 206 -8.58 -15.96 8.58
C LEU A 206 -7.07 -16.22 8.55
N TYR A 207 -6.66 -17.32 7.91
CA TYR A 207 -5.24 -17.61 7.69
C TYR A 207 -4.56 -16.50 6.88
N VAL A 208 -5.13 -16.10 5.73
CA VAL A 208 -4.56 -15.05 4.88
C VAL A 208 -4.41 -13.72 5.63
N TYR A 209 -5.44 -13.26 6.36
CA TYR A 209 -5.38 -12.02 7.14
C TYR A 209 -4.33 -12.08 8.26
N ARG A 210 -4.31 -13.19 9.00
CA ARG A 210 -3.29 -13.43 10.02
C ARG A 210 -1.89 -13.41 9.40
N SER A 211 -1.69 -14.10 8.29
CA SER A 211 -0.40 -14.20 7.60
C SER A 211 0.12 -12.83 7.14
N ALA A 212 -0.73 -11.99 6.57
CA ALA A 212 -0.33 -10.63 6.17
C ALA A 212 0.20 -9.82 7.36
N MET A 213 -0.50 -9.89 8.49
CA MET A 213 -0.13 -9.19 9.73
C MET A 213 1.15 -9.76 10.37
N HIS A 214 1.27 -11.09 10.45
CA HIS A 214 2.43 -11.78 11.03
C HIS A 214 3.71 -11.55 10.24
N VAL A 215 3.67 -11.70 8.91
CA VAL A 215 4.85 -11.46 8.06
C VAL A 215 5.32 -10.02 8.23
N PHE A 216 4.40 -9.05 8.18
CA PHE A 216 4.76 -7.65 8.36
C PHE A 216 5.37 -7.38 9.76
N HIS A 217 4.79 -7.96 10.81
CA HIS A 217 5.30 -7.82 12.18
C HIS A 217 6.73 -8.34 12.33
N ARG A 218 7.02 -9.50 11.75
CA ARG A 218 8.34 -10.13 11.78
C ARG A 218 9.40 -9.29 11.06
N LEU A 219 9.02 -8.67 9.95
CA LEU A 219 9.93 -7.85 9.15
C LEU A 219 10.27 -6.50 9.81
N PHE A 220 9.33 -5.88 10.53
CA PHE A 220 9.46 -4.47 10.93
C PHE A 220 9.35 -4.18 12.43
N VAL A 221 8.94 -5.15 13.26
CA VAL A 221 8.67 -4.92 14.70
C VAL A 221 9.46 -5.87 15.58
N GLU A 222 9.36 -7.17 15.33
CA GLU A 222 10.01 -8.20 16.15
C GLU A 222 10.71 -9.23 15.25
N PRO A 223 12.04 -9.11 15.07
CA PRO A 223 12.78 -10.00 14.18
C PRO A 223 12.79 -11.44 14.72
N ASP A 224 12.95 -12.39 13.79
CA ASP A 224 12.84 -13.83 14.01
C ASP A 224 13.71 -14.39 15.13
N GLU A 225 14.78 -13.70 15.51
CA GLU A 225 15.67 -14.07 16.62
C GLU A 225 14.94 -14.19 17.97
N ASN A 226 13.76 -13.57 18.11
CA ASN A 226 12.93 -13.60 19.32
C ASN A 226 11.75 -14.59 19.24
N LEU A 227 11.57 -15.31 18.14
CA LEU A 227 10.42 -16.21 17.95
C LEU A 227 10.66 -17.59 18.57
N GLN A 228 9.57 -18.21 19.03
CA GLN A 228 9.56 -19.60 19.48
C GLN A 228 9.80 -20.56 18.30
N GLN A 229 10.55 -21.64 18.53
CA GLN A 229 10.99 -22.62 17.52
C GLN A 229 9.85 -23.29 16.71
N ASP A 230 8.60 -23.18 17.15
CA ASP A 230 7.42 -23.77 16.49
C ASP A 230 6.68 -22.82 15.53
N THR A 231 7.27 -21.66 15.20
CA THR A 231 6.65 -20.69 14.29
C THR A 231 6.92 -21.07 12.83
N GLU A 232 5.87 -21.11 12.01
CA GLU A 232 5.96 -21.32 10.56
C GLU A 232 6.92 -20.32 9.89
N SER A 233 7.71 -20.74 8.90
CA SER A 233 8.60 -19.84 8.15
C SER A 233 7.82 -18.84 7.29
N ILE A 234 8.43 -17.70 6.95
CA ILE A 234 7.76 -16.69 6.09
C ILE A 234 7.55 -17.28 4.68
N GLU A 235 8.48 -18.09 4.21
CA GLU A 235 8.46 -18.76 2.92
C GLU A 235 7.34 -19.80 2.84
N ASP A 236 7.20 -20.66 3.87
CA ASP A 236 6.09 -21.62 3.95
C ASP A 236 4.74 -20.89 4.01
N THR A 237 4.69 -19.74 4.71
CA THR A 237 3.51 -18.88 4.76
C THR A 237 3.15 -18.38 3.37
N PHE A 238 4.12 -17.86 2.60
CA PHE A 238 3.89 -17.42 1.22
C PHE A 238 3.42 -18.55 0.32
N ASP A 239 4.03 -19.73 0.42
CA ASP A 239 3.64 -20.89 -0.38
C ASP A 239 2.21 -21.36 -0.06
N LYS A 240 1.81 -21.35 1.21
CA LYS A 240 0.45 -21.69 1.62
C LYS A 240 -0.56 -20.64 1.16
N VAL A 241 -0.24 -19.36 1.28
CA VAL A 241 -1.11 -18.28 0.79
C VAL A 241 -1.28 -18.38 -0.72
N GLN A 242 -0.21 -18.64 -1.47
CA GLN A 242 -0.30 -18.81 -2.92
C GLN A 242 -1.19 -20.01 -3.28
N LYS A 243 -1.04 -21.15 -2.60
CA LYS A 243 -1.94 -22.31 -2.78
C LYS A 243 -3.40 -21.97 -2.51
N ILE A 244 -3.68 -21.13 -1.51
CA ILE A 244 -5.04 -20.64 -1.23
C ILE A 244 -5.53 -19.78 -2.41
N PHE A 245 -4.76 -18.81 -2.87
CA PHE A 245 -5.15 -17.96 -3.99
C PHE A 245 -5.41 -18.76 -5.27
N ASP A 246 -4.57 -19.76 -5.55
CA ASP A 246 -4.74 -20.64 -6.70
C ASP A 246 -5.98 -21.53 -6.58
N SER A 247 -6.27 -22.04 -5.38
CA SER A 247 -7.44 -22.89 -5.10
C SER A 247 -8.76 -22.13 -5.15
N TYR A 248 -8.73 -20.84 -4.79
CA TYR A 248 -9.89 -19.95 -4.71
C TYR A 248 -9.76 -18.78 -5.71
N ASN A 249 -9.35 -19.08 -6.94
CA ASN A 249 -9.04 -18.09 -7.99
C ASN A 249 -10.25 -17.23 -8.45
N LEU A 250 -11.48 -17.62 -8.10
CA LEU A 250 -12.70 -16.86 -8.37
C LEU A 250 -13.05 -15.86 -7.24
N ASP A 251 -12.32 -15.90 -6.12
CA ASP A 251 -12.50 -14.94 -5.03
C ASP A 251 -11.81 -13.62 -5.37
N SER A 252 -12.62 -12.57 -5.48
CA SER A 252 -12.17 -11.21 -5.76
C SER A 252 -11.28 -10.65 -4.65
N ILE A 253 -11.48 -11.06 -3.40
CA ILE A 253 -10.63 -10.64 -2.28
C ILE A 253 -9.20 -11.10 -2.51
N TYR A 254 -9.00 -12.35 -2.94
CA TYR A 254 -7.67 -12.91 -3.19
C TYR A 254 -6.97 -12.32 -4.40
N TYR A 255 -7.74 -12.00 -5.45
CA TYR A 255 -7.21 -11.21 -6.56
C TYR A 255 -6.61 -9.87 -6.07
N HIS A 256 -7.30 -9.16 -5.18
CA HIS A 256 -6.81 -7.89 -4.64
C HIS A 256 -5.69 -8.05 -3.61
N LEU A 257 -5.80 -9.02 -2.69
CA LEU A 257 -4.77 -9.29 -1.68
C LEU A 257 -3.47 -9.81 -2.28
N ASN A 258 -3.48 -10.31 -3.51
CA ASN A 258 -2.25 -10.67 -4.21
C ASN A 258 -1.26 -9.51 -4.22
N LEU A 259 -1.70 -8.28 -4.50
CA LEU A 259 -0.83 -7.10 -4.46
C LEU A 259 -0.21 -6.86 -3.08
N VAL A 260 -0.96 -7.13 -2.01
CA VAL A 260 -0.44 -7.03 -0.63
C VAL A 260 0.68 -8.05 -0.40
N PHE A 261 0.51 -9.28 -0.87
CA PHE A 261 1.52 -10.32 -0.71
C PHE A 261 2.73 -10.13 -1.63
N GLU A 262 2.57 -9.58 -2.84
CA GLU A 262 3.71 -9.16 -3.67
C GLU A 262 4.52 -8.04 -2.99
N PHE A 263 3.83 -7.08 -2.36
CA PHE A 263 4.48 -6.07 -1.52
C PHE A 263 5.22 -6.70 -0.32
N LEU A 264 4.61 -7.67 0.39
CA LEU A 264 5.28 -8.34 1.50
C LEU A 264 6.49 -9.17 1.05
N LYS A 265 6.44 -9.82 -0.12
CA LYS A 265 7.60 -10.53 -0.70
C LYS A 265 8.73 -9.56 -1.04
N LEU A 266 8.41 -8.40 -1.64
CA LEU A 266 9.37 -7.33 -1.88
C LEU A 266 10.08 -6.91 -0.59
N GLU A 267 9.31 -6.61 0.45
CA GLU A 267 9.84 -6.19 1.75
C GLU A 267 10.67 -7.29 2.43
N TYR A 268 10.21 -8.54 2.35
CA TYR A 268 10.94 -9.70 2.83
C TYR A 268 12.32 -9.81 2.16
N TYR A 269 12.39 -9.80 0.83
CA TYR A 269 13.68 -9.91 0.13
C TYR A 269 14.58 -8.70 0.34
N ASN A 270 14.02 -7.49 0.51
CA ASN A 270 14.78 -6.31 0.88
C ASN A 270 15.37 -6.43 2.29
N HIS A 271 14.59 -6.90 3.26
CA HIS A 271 15.00 -7.10 4.65
C HIS A 271 16.23 -8.02 4.75
N TYR A 272 16.19 -9.16 4.04
CA TYR A 272 17.31 -10.12 3.98
C TYR A 272 18.39 -9.76 2.94
N LYS A 273 18.30 -8.59 2.31
CA LYS A 273 19.26 -8.07 1.31
C LYS A 273 19.44 -8.97 0.09
N VAL A 274 18.43 -9.76 -0.26
CA VAL A 274 18.40 -10.61 -1.45
C VAL A 274 17.89 -9.77 -2.64
N TYR A 275 18.67 -8.76 -3.00
CA TYR A 275 18.21 -7.71 -3.91
C TYR A 275 17.80 -8.22 -5.30
N ARG A 276 18.47 -9.26 -5.81
CA ARG A 276 18.12 -9.85 -7.12
C ARG A 276 16.68 -10.37 -7.17
N GLN A 277 16.17 -10.92 -6.07
CA GLN A 277 14.78 -11.37 -6.00
C GLN A 277 13.85 -10.20 -5.71
N ALA A 278 14.27 -9.27 -4.84
CA ALA A 278 13.52 -8.04 -4.56
C ALA A 278 13.18 -7.25 -5.84
N GLU A 279 14.10 -7.15 -6.80
CA GLU A 279 13.86 -6.43 -8.06
C GLU A 279 12.67 -6.97 -8.87
N LYS A 280 12.44 -8.29 -8.87
CA LYS A 280 11.29 -8.88 -9.59
C LYS A 280 9.96 -8.39 -9.02
N TYR A 281 9.85 -8.41 -7.70
CA TYR A 281 8.66 -7.93 -6.99
C TYR A 281 8.55 -6.41 -7.02
N PHE A 282 9.68 -5.70 -7.09
CA PHE A 282 9.68 -4.24 -7.16
C PHE A 282 8.98 -3.75 -8.43
N GLU A 283 9.25 -4.35 -9.59
CA GLU A 283 8.60 -3.95 -10.85
C GLU A 283 7.07 -4.05 -10.76
N GLU A 284 6.56 -5.19 -10.29
CA GLU A 284 5.13 -5.45 -10.15
C GLU A 284 4.46 -4.49 -9.14
N VAL A 285 5.08 -4.31 -7.97
CA VAL A 285 4.56 -3.43 -6.93
C VAL A 285 4.64 -1.95 -7.35
N ASN A 286 5.72 -1.56 -8.04
CA ASN A 286 5.91 -0.20 -8.51
C ASN A 286 4.89 0.19 -9.59
N ASP A 287 4.58 -0.72 -10.51
CA ASP A 287 3.54 -0.54 -11.53
C ASP A 287 2.14 -0.35 -10.91
N ALA A 288 1.90 -1.02 -9.79
CA ALA A 288 0.65 -0.94 -9.03
C ALA A 288 0.71 0.06 -7.85
N ALA A 289 1.77 0.83 -7.69
CA ALA A 289 2.03 1.59 -6.46
C ALA A 289 0.97 2.66 -6.16
N GLY A 290 0.44 3.33 -7.18
CA GLY A 290 -0.68 4.26 -7.00
C GLY A 290 -1.94 3.57 -6.45
N ASN A 291 -2.20 2.33 -6.89
CA ASN A 291 -3.31 1.53 -6.37
C ASN A 291 -3.03 1.08 -4.92
N LEU A 292 -1.81 0.61 -4.64
CA LEU A 292 -1.36 0.19 -3.31
C LEU A 292 -1.55 1.31 -2.28
N LEU A 293 -1.08 2.52 -2.60
CA LEU A 293 -1.10 3.68 -1.71
C LEU A 293 -2.53 4.17 -1.40
N THR A 294 -3.44 4.13 -2.36
CA THR A 294 -4.80 4.64 -2.19
C THR A 294 -5.74 3.61 -1.53
N ASN A 295 -5.66 2.34 -1.94
CA ASN A 295 -6.75 1.38 -1.65
C ASN A 295 -6.44 0.32 -0.59
N TYR A 296 -5.17 0.13 -0.20
CA TYR A 296 -4.76 -1.01 0.66
C TYR A 296 -4.34 -0.59 2.07
N ALA A 297 -4.71 0.62 2.46
CA ALA A 297 -4.48 1.20 3.77
C ALA A 297 -5.02 0.38 4.96
N THR A 298 -6.03 -0.46 4.76
CA THR A 298 -6.61 -1.30 5.81
C THR A 298 -5.98 -2.69 5.89
N TYR A 299 -5.28 -3.11 4.84
CA TYR A 299 -4.71 -4.46 4.72
C TYR A 299 -3.18 -4.50 4.83
N THR A 300 -2.52 -3.34 4.74
CA THR A 300 -1.07 -3.20 4.91
C THR A 300 -0.68 -1.77 5.32
N PHE A 301 0.62 -1.47 5.36
CA PHE A 301 1.15 -0.13 5.50
C PHE A 301 1.85 0.34 4.22
N PRO A 302 1.10 0.84 3.21
CA PRO A 302 1.65 1.23 1.90
C PRO A 302 2.75 2.29 1.95
N ALA A 303 2.75 3.16 2.95
CA ALA A 303 3.78 4.20 3.10
C ALA A 303 5.19 3.61 3.29
N GLN A 304 5.31 2.38 3.79
CA GLN A 304 6.60 1.68 3.86
C GLN A 304 7.21 1.48 2.47
N PHE A 305 6.41 1.25 1.43
CA PHE A 305 6.90 1.13 0.06
C PHE A 305 7.64 2.40 -0.41
N LEU A 306 7.18 3.59 -0.01
CA LEU A 306 7.85 4.85 -0.35
C LEU A 306 9.25 4.94 0.27
N ILE A 307 9.41 4.43 1.49
CA ILE A 307 10.71 4.35 2.18
C ILE A 307 11.62 3.37 1.43
N SER A 308 11.15 2.14 1.21
CA SER A 308 11.88 1.09 0.49
C SER A 308 12.25 1.52 -0.93
N LYS A 309 11.40 2.30 -1.58
CA LYS A 309 11.66 2.89 -2.90
C LYS A 309 12.84 3.88 -2.83
N ILE A 310 12.87 4.82 -1.88
CA ILE A 310 14.03 5.72 -1.72
C ILE A 310 15.30 4.90 -1.48
N GLU A 311 15.26 3.93 -0.57
CA GLU A 311 16.42 3.09 -0.24
C GLU A 311 16.93 2.32 -1.47
N ARG A 312 16.02 1.81 -2.32
CA ARG A 312 16.39 1.19 -3.60
C ARG A 312 17.09 2.18 -4.53
N HIS A 313 16.52 3.37 -4.74
CA HIS A 313 17.14 4.36 -5.63
C HIS A 313 18.50 4.83 -5.09
N LEU A 314 18.66 4.95 -3.77
CA LEU A 314 19.94 5.21 -3.12
C LEU A 314 20.96 4.11 -3.37
N ARG A 315 20.55 2.84 -3.27
CA ARG A 315 21.39 1.66 -3.55
C ARG A 315 21.84 1.63 -5.02
N LEU A 316 20.96 1.99 -5.95
CA LEU A 316 21.24 1.96 -7.40
C LEU A 316 21.92 3.24 -7.91
N GLY A 317 21.94 4.31 -7.11
CA GLY A 317 22.46 5.61 -7.53
C GLY A 317 21.56 6.35 -8.54
N THR A 318 20.25 6.05 -8.53
CA THR A 318 19.25 6.62 -9.43
C THR A 318 18.26 7.53 -8.73
N GLU A 319 18.67 8.17 -7.63
CA GLU A 319 17.82 9.06 -6.81
C GLU A 319 17.16 10.22 -7.57
N ALA A 320 17.75 10.68 -8.68
CA ALA A 320 17.22 11.76 -9.49
C ALA A 320 15.93 11.37 -10.26
N GLU A 321 15.72 10.07 -10.49
CA GLU A 321 14.54 9.55 -11.22
C GLU A 321 13.26 9.68 -10.38
N LEU A 322 13.38 9.64 -9.05
CA LEU A 322 12.27 9.73 -8.11
C LEU A 322 11.36 10.93 -8.37
N TYR A 323 11.93 12.08 -8.75
CA TYR A 323 11.16 13.30 -8.98
C TYR A 323 10.23 13.18 -10.19
N GLY A 324 10.69 12.59 -11.29
CA GLY A 324 9.90 12.44 -12.51
C GLY A 324 8.81 11.38 -12.38
N GLU A 325 9.03 10.37 -11.54
CA GLU A 325 8.06 9.30 -11.31
C GLU A 325 6.84 9.77 -10.50
N ASN A 326 7.01 10.78 -9.64
CA ASN A 326 5.98 11.32 -8.76
C ASN A 326 4.70 11.74 -9.50
N ASP A 327 4.84 12.35 -10.69
CA ASP A 327 3.71 12.83 -11.49
C ASP A 327 2.76 11.69 -11.89
N SER A 328 3.32 10.50 -12.13
CA SER A 328 2.53 9.32 -12.48
C SER A 328 2.01 8.57 -11.25
N LEU A 329 2.81 8.55 -10.18
CA LEU A 329 2.53 7.80 -8.95
C LEU A 329 1.36 8.39 -8.17
N PHE A 330 1.29 9.72 -8.10
CA PHE A 330 0.34 10.43 -7.24
C PHE A 330 -0.82 11.08 -8.00
N MET A 331 -1.03 10.75 -9.28
CA MET A 331 -2.08 11.33 -10.11
C MET A 331 -3.48 11.17 -9.49
N ASP A 332 -3.73 10.04 -8.83
CA ASP A 332 -5.01 9.68 -8.20
C ASP A 332 -4.88 9.51 -6.66
N TYR A 333 -3.80 10.01 -6.04
CA TYR A 333 -3.56 9.83 -4.61
C TYR A 333 -4.21 10.96 -3.80
N GLU A 334 -5.21 10.60 -3.00
CA GLU A 334 -5.86 11.52 -2.06
C GLU A 334 -5.16 11.48 -0.71
N VAL A 335 -4.85 12.67 -0.20
CA VAL A 335 -4.12 12.82 1.05
C VAL A 335 -5.10 12.86 2.22
N ASP A 336 -5.00 11.88 3.13
CA ASP A 336 -5.70 11.92 4.41
C ASP A 336 -4.81 12.59 5.47
N LEU A 337 -5.18 13.82 5.86
CA LEU A 337 -4.47 14.59 6.90
C LEU A 337 -4.67 14.03 8.31
N LEU A 338 -5.70 13.18 8.52
CA LEU A 338 -5.94 12.52 9.80
C LEU A 338 -5.05 11.29 9.98
N ASP A 339 -4.59 10.68 8.88
CA ASP A 339 -3.55 9.65 8.87
C ASP A 339 -2.15 10.28 8.89
N VAL A 340 -1.82 10.86 10.05
CA VAL A 340 -0.58 11.60 10.27
C VAL A 340 0.68 10.81 9.86
N PRO A 341 0.87 9.52 10.24
CA PRO A 341 2.04 8.76 9.82
C PRO A 341 2.22 8.68 8.31
N ARG A 342 1.15 8.34 7.57
CA ARG A 342 1.23 8.22 6.12
C ARG A 342 1.45 9.56 5.45
N HIS A 343 0.75 10.60 5.91
CA HIS A 343 0.93 11.95 5.39
C HIS A 343 2.36 12.45 5.58
N VAL A 344 2.96 12.26 6.77
CA VAL A 344 4.35 12.63 7.05
C VAL A 344 5.31 11.92 6.10
N ILE A 345 5.19 10.60 5.93
CA ILE A 345 6.08 9.83 5.04
C ILE A 345 5.90 10.27 3.58
N TYR A 346 4.66 10.48 3.15
CA TYR A 346 4.36 10.95 1.80
C TYR A 346 4.98 12.32 1.47
N ILE A 347 4.79 13.32 2.34
CA ILE A 347 5.39 14.65 2.12
C ILE A 347 6.91 14.58 2.20
N THR A 348 7.45 13.77 3.11
CA THR A 348 8.89 13.57 3.23
C THR A 348 9.48 12.90 1.98
N TYR A 349 8.79 11.92 1.41
CA TYR A 349 9.16 11.29 0.16
C TYR A 349 9.23 12.32 -0.98
N LYS A 350 8.19 13.15 -1.14
CA LYS A 350 8.18 14.21 -2.16
C LYS A 350 9.30 15.23 -1.95
N ALA A 351 9.54 15.64 -0.70
CA ALA A 351 10.60 16.58 -0.37
C ALA A 351 11.99 15.99 -0.68
N LEU A 352 12.22 14.71 -0.40
CA LEU A 352 13.46 14.02 -0.75
C LEU A 352 13.62 13.87 -2.27
N SER A 353 12.55 13.53 -3.01
CA SER A 353 12.59 13.52 -4.47
C SER A 353 12.99 14.89 -5.04
N ALA A 354 12.43 15.99 -4.52
CA ALA A 354 12.78 17.35 -4.93
C ALA A 354 14.24 17.72 -4.55
N TYR A 355 14.69 17.30 -3.37
CA TYR A 355 16.06 17.47 -2.91
C TYR A 355 17.06 16.81 -3.87
N TYR A 356 16.81 15.59 -4.33
CA TYR A 356 17.74 14.85 -5.19
C TYR A 356 17.93 15.45 -6.60
N VAL A 357 16.98 16.26 -7.06
CA VAL A 357 17.09 17.03 -8.31
C VAL A 357 17.55 18.48 -8.08
N GLY A 358 17.99 18.83 -6.87
CA GLY A 358 18.50 20.16 -6.52
C GLY A 358 17.43 21.23 -6.32
N LYS A 359 16.14 20.86 -6.27
CA LYS A 359 15.02 21.79 -6.02
C LYS A 359 14.81 22.02 -4.52
N TYR A 360 15.83 22.57 -3.86
CA TYR A 360 15.85 22.74 -2.40
C TYR A 360 14.74 23.68 -1.88
N ASP A 361 14.36 24.70 -2.65
CA ASP A 361 13.25 25.61 -2.32
C ASP A 361 11.90 24.88 -2.29
N GLU A 362 11.64 24.00 -3.27
CA GLU A 362 10.43 23.17 -3.30
C GLU A 362 10.40 22.18 -2.13
N ALA A 363 11.53 21.53 -1.85
CA ALA A 363 11.66 20.65 -0.69
C ALA A 363 11.40 21.38 0.63
N ALA A 364 11.95 22.59 0.80
CA ALA A 364 11.73 23.41 1.98
C ALA A 364 10.26 23.82 2.13
N LYS A 365 9.59 24.21 1.03
CA LYS A 365 8.16 24.57 1.03
C LYS A 365 7.28 23.39 1.44
N LEU A 366 7.54 22.19 0.90
CA LEU A 366 6.81 20.97 1.25
C LEU A 366 6.93 20.65 2.75
N ILE A 367 8.15 20.69 3.29
CA ILE A 367 8.38 20.37 4.71
C ILE A 367 7.79 21.45 5.63
N ASN A 368 7.91 22.73 5.28
CA ASN A 368 7.25 23.81 6.02
C ASN A 368 5.71 23.68 5.99
N GLY A 369 5.14 23.33 4.84
CA GLY A 369 3.72 23.05 4.69
C GLY A 369 3.26 21.96 5.67
N LEU A 370 3.95 20.82 5.68
CA LEU A 370 3.68 19.73 6.63
C LEU A 370 3.69 20.19 8.09
N LEU A 371 4.70 20.97 8.50
CA LEU A 371 4.83 21.45 9.88
C LEU A 371 3.73 22.46 10.28
N ASN A 372 3.09 23.10 9.31
CA ASN A 372 1.98 24.03 9.52
C ASN A 372 0.61 23.33 9.47
N GLU A 373 0.47 22.29 8.65
CA GLU A 373 -0.78 21.55 8.46
C GLU A 373 -1.02 20.52 9.57
N VAL A 374 0.03 19.85 10.05
CA VAL A 374 -0.09 18.74 10.99
C VAL A 374 0.74 18.93 12.26
N SER A 375 0.09 18.73 13.41
CA SER A 375 0.75 18.81 14.72
C SER A 375 1.52 17.51 15.03
N LEU A 376 2.84 17.55 14.93
CA LEU A 376 3.74 16.45 15.29
C LEU A 376 4.11 16.39 16.79
N LYS A 377 3.38 17.10 17.66
CA LYS A 377 3.69 17.13 19.11
C LYS A 377 3.63 15.76 19.78
N ARG A 378 2.79 14.85 19.27
CA ARG A 378 2.70 13.45 19.73
C ARG A 378 3.88 12.59 19.26
N PHE A 379 4.65 13.07 18.29
CA PHE A 379 5.76 12.37 17.64
C PHE A 379 7.04 13.22 17.75
N PRO A 380 7.57 13.47 18.97
CA PRO A 380 8.61 14.46 19.19
C PRO A 380 9.92 14.13 18.46
N ILE A 381 10.30 12.86 18.35
CA ILE A 381 11.51 12.44 17.63
C ILE A 381 11.34 12.67 16.12
N THR A 382 10.23 12.19 15.53
CA THR A 382 9.89 12.47 14.13
C THR A 382 9.83 13.98 13.85
N GLN A 383 9.28 14.78 14.77
CA GLN A 383 9.28 16.23 14.59
C GLN A 383 10.70 16.81 14.48
N LEU A 384 11.66 16.27 15.23
CA LEU A 384 13.06 16.69 15.15
C LEU A 384 13.72 16.24 13.84
N GLU A 385 13.42 15.03 13.37
CA GLU A 385 13.88 14.53 12.08
C GLU A 385 13.43 15.44 10.93
N ILE A 386 12.12 15.73 10.87
CA ILE A 386 11.52 16.59 9.84
C ILE A 386 12.11 18.00 9.89
N LYS A 387 12.28 18.57 11.10
CA LYS A 387 12.95 19.87 11.25
C LYS A 387 14.42 19.84 10.84
N SER A 388 15.11 18.72 11.05
CA SER A 388 16.51 18.55 10.65
C SER A 388 16.65 18.47 9.14
N LEU A 389 15.71 17.78 8.48
CA LEU A 389 15.64 17.76 7.02
C LEU A 389 15.33 19.16 6.44
N LEU A 390 14.46 19.94 7.09
CA LEU A 390 14.23 21.34 6.71
C LEU A 390 15.49 22.20 6.91
N ALA A 391 16.21 22.00 8.02
CA ALA A 391 17.45 22.71 8.29
C ALA A 391 18.51 22.44 7.22
N LEU A 392 18.59 21.22 6.68
CA LEU A 392 19.43 20.90 5.52
C LEU A 392 19.06 21.78 4.32
N GLN A 393 17.77 21.91 3.99
CA GLN A 393 17.34 22.73 2.85
C GLN A 393 17.75 24.20 3.03
N TYR A 394 17.60 24.77 4.23
CA TYR A 394 18.03 26.14 4.48
C TYR A 394 19.54 26.35 4.38
N VAL A 395 20.36 25.36 4.77
CA VAL A 395 21.81 25.44 4.55
C VAL A 395 22.13 25.47 3.06
N LEU A 396 21.48 24.63 2.26
CA LEU A 396 21.69 24.55 0.80
C LEU A 396 21.11 25.75 0.04
N LEU A 397 20.14 26.45 0.62
CA LEU A 397 19.60 27.72 0.12
C LEU A 397 20.35 28.95 0.64
N HIS A 398 21.36 28.75 1.49
CA HIS A 398 22.11 29.82 2.18
C HIS A 398 21.27 30.72 3.10
N ASP A 399 20.11 30.24 3.56
CA ASP A 399 19.31 30.92 4.58
C ASP A 399 19.82 30.55 5.98
N TYR A 400 20.97 31.13 6.34
CA TYR A 400 21.64 30.83 7.61
C TYR A 400 20.86 31.36 8.82
N GLU A 401 20.01 32.37 8.64
CA GLU A 401 19.17 32.89 9.71
C GLU A 401 18.12 31.86 10.11
N LEU A 402 17.33 31.37 9.16
CA LEU A 402 16.33 30.33 9.41
C LEU A 402 16.96 29.02 9.87
N PHE A 403 18.11 28.65 9.30
CA PHE A 403 18.89 27.51 9.78
C PHE A 403 19.25 27.66 11.26
N ASN A 404 19.80 28.80 11.69
CA ASN A 404 20.23 29.00 13.07
C ASN A 404 19.05 28.96 14.05
N GLN A 405 17.89 29.51 13.65
CA GLN A 405 16.66 29.43 14.43
C GLN A 405 16.23 27.96 14.64
N LEU A 406 16.17 27.17 13.57
CA LEU A 406 15.82 25.75 13.64
C LEU A 406 16.86 24.94 14.44
N ALA A 407 18.14 25.12 14.16
CA ALA A 407 19.21 24.36 14.80
C ALA A 407 19.25 24.60 16.32
N ASN A 408 18.94 25.81 16.79
CA ASN A 408 18.82 26.12 18.22
C ASN A 408 17.56 25.51 18.84
N SER A 409 16.44 25.52 18.11
CA SER A 409 15.19 24.86 18.51
C SER A 409 15.38 23.34 18.68
N ILE A 410 15.97 22.69 17.68
CA ILE A 410 16.29 21.25 17.69
C ILE A 410 17.23 20.91 18.85
N GLN A 411 18.31 21.68 19.04
CA GLN A 411 19.26 21.42 20.12
C GLN A 411 18.63 21.58 21.51
N ARG A 412 17.67 22.48 21.69
CA ARG A 412 16.90 22.61 22.94
C ARG A 412 16.02 21.39 23.17
N GLN A 413 15.31 20.94 22.14
CA GLN A 413 14.42 19.78 22.22
C GLN A 413 15.18 18.47 22.47
N ILE A 414 16.36 18.26 21.86
CA ILE A 414 17.24 17.10 22.15
C ILE A 414 17.62 17.05 23.64
N ARG A 415 17.90 18.20 24.28
CA ARG A 415 18.22 18.23 25.72
C ARG A 415 17.06 17.79 26.61
N LEU A 416 15.82 17.98 26.15
CA LEU A 416 14.62 17.58 26.89
C LEU A 416 14.32 16.08 26.74
N LEU A 417 14.54 15.52 25.55
CA LEU A 417 14.31 14.10 25.25
C LEU A 417 15.43 13.19 25.73
N GLY A 418 16.65 13.73 25.87
CA GLY A 418 17.85 12.96 26.17
C GLY A 418 18.71 12.79 24.91
N LYS A 419 20.04 12.86 25.09
CA LYS A 419 20.99 12.84 23.97
C LYS A 419 21.08 11.47 23.30
N ASP A 420 20.97 10.41 24.08
CA ASP A 420 21.15 9.04 23.61
C ASP A 420 20.01 8.60 22.66
N ALA A 421 18.80 9.13 22.85
CA ALA A 421 17.64 8.85 22.01
C ALA A 421 17.67 9.56 20.64
N CYS A 422 18.57 10.53 20.43
CA CYS A 422 18.59 11.40 19.25
C CYS A 422 20.01 11.54 18.66
N GLU A 423 20.85 10.51 18.80
CA GLU A 423 22.26 10.57 18.40
C GLU A 423 22.43 10.90 16.91
N ASN A 424 21.66 10.24 16.04
CA ASN A 424 21.66 10.48 14.60
C ASN A 424 21.30 11.93 14.24
N ILE A 425 20.26 12.48 14.86
CA ILE A 425 19.83 13.88 14.69
C ILE A 425 20.93 14.84 15.17
N GLN A 426 21.57 14.54 16.31
CA GLN A 426 22.65 15.34 16.85
C GLN A 426 23.87 15.36 15.92
N LEU A 427 24.26 14.22 15.36
CA LEU A 427 25.35 14.13 14.39
C LEU A 427 25.01 14.86 13.09
N PHE A 428 23.78 14.74 12.60
CA PHE A 428 23.32 15.43 11.39
C PHE A 428 23.35 16.96 11.56
N ILE A 429 22.78 17.49 12.64
CA ILE A 429 22.86 18.93 12.94
C ILE A 429 24.30 19.40 13.16
N LYS A 430 25.17 18.54 13.72
CA LYS A 430 26.60 18.86 13.86
C LYS A 430 27.28 19.01 12.50
N ILE A 431 26.95 18.19 11.50
CA ILE A 431 27.44 18.33 10.11
C ILE A 431 27.03 19.70 9.57
N LEU A 432 25.75 20.05 9.67
CA LEU A 432 25.22 21.34 9.19
C LEU A 432 25.87 22.55 9.89
N LYS A 433 26.07 22.47 11.22
CA LYS A 433 26.79 23.51 11.99
C LYS A 433 28.28 23.60 11.66
N ILE A 434 28.89 22.58 11.07
CA ILE A 434 30.27 22.68 10.56
C ILE A 434 30.28 23.43 9.23
N ALA A 435 29.32 23.14 8.35
CA ALA A 435 29.18 23.77 7.03
C ALA A 435 29.04 25.30 7.14
N VAL A 436 28.14 25.78 8.02
CA VAL A 436 27.82 27.22 8.18
C VAL A 436 28.88 27.99 9.01
N SER A 437 29.81 27.31 9.69
CA SER A 437 30.74 27.98 10.60
C SER A 437 31.91 28.63 9.86
N GLU A 438 31.96 29.96 9.88
CA GLU A 438 33.06 30.75 9.30
C GLU A 438 34.41 30.52 10.00
N ALA A 439 34.39 30.24 11.30
CA ALA A 439 35.62 30.04 12.10
C ALA A 439 36.33 28.70 11.84
N LYS A 440 35.68 27.72 11.20
CA LYS A 440 36.23 26.37 11.04
C LYS A 440 37.00 26.25 9.71
N LYS A 441 38.32 26.31 9.79
CA LYS A 441 39.21 25.82 8.71
C LYS A 441 39.00 24.31 8.49
N GLU A 442 39.21 23.84 7.26
CA GLU A 442 39.07 22.43 6.84
C GLU A 442 37.65 21.85 7.07
N LYS A 443 36.58 22.57 6.66
CA LYS A 443 35.18 22.16 6.83
C LYS A 443 34.92 20.73 6.32
N ALA A 444 35.31 20.44 5.08
CA ALA A 444 35.10 19.15 4.42
C ALA A 444 35.70 17.97 5.22
N LYS A 445 36.95 18.11 5.69
CA LYS A 445 37.63 17.09 6.50
C LYS A 445 36.91 16.82 7.82
N LYS A 446 36.37 17.86 8.46
CA LYS A 446 35.60 17.73 9.71
C LYS A 446 34.25 17.06 9.48
N ILE A 447 33.59 17.33 8.35
CA ILE A 447 32.34 16.65 7.98
C ILE A 447 32.60 15.17 7.69
N ASN A 448 33.64 14.86 6.91
CA ASN A 448 34.05 13.48 6.61
C ASN A 448 34.43 12.67 7.85
N ALA A 449 34.87 13.33 8.94
CA ALA A 449 35.13 12.65 10.21
C ALA A 449 33.85 12.29 11.01
N VAL A 450 32.70 12.90 10.67
CA VAL A 450 31.42 12.68 11.34
C VAL A 450 30.55 11.68 10.57
N ILE A 451 30.57 11.71 9.23
CA ILE A 451 29.76 10.83 8.36
C ILE A 451 29.83 9.34 8.76
N PRO A 452 31.03 8.73 8.95
CA PRO A 452 31.12 7.31 9.30
C PRO A 452 30.42 6.95 10.62
N LYS A 453 30.37 7.89 11.57
CA LYS A 453 29.68 7.67 12.84
C LYS A 453 28.17 7.64 12.64
N MET A 454 27.64 8.51 11.78
CA MET A 454 26.22 8.54 11.47
C MET A 454 25.79 7.32 10.66
N SER A 455 26.55 6.92 9.64
CA SER A 455 26.25 5.75 8.81
C SER A 455 26.28 4.42 9.58
N GLY A 456 26.96 4.37 10.73
CA GLY A 456 26.99 3.19 11.60
C GLY A 456 25.79 3.07 12.55
N LEU A 457 24.95 4.10 12.66
CA LEU A 457 23.79 4.08 13.56
C LEU A 457 22.62 3.33 12.94
N LYS A 458 21.85 2.65 13.79
CA LYS A 458 20.55 2.08 13.46
C LYS A 458 19.48 2.71 14.34
N THR A 459 18.38 3.12 13.74
CA THR A 459 17.21 3.66 14.43
C THR A 459 16.03 2.72 14.24
N ASN A 460 15.17 2.63 15.24
CA ASN A 460 13.94 1.83 15.24
C ASN A 460 12.69 2.68 14.93
N TYR A 461 12.89 3.93 14.50
CA TYR A 461 11.85 4.87 14.13
C TYR A 461 12.14 5.46 12.74
N PHE A 462 11.16 6.14 12.16
CA PHE A 462 11.27 6.83 10.89
C PHE A 462 12.26 7.99 10.97
N ALA A 463 13.48 7.76 10.44
CA ALA A 463 14.59 8.70 10.46
C ALA A 463 14.91 9.19 9.03
N PRO A 464 14.15 10.15 8.47
CA PRO A 464 14.39 10.64 7.11
C PRO A 464 15.76 11.33 6.93
N THR A 465 16.44 11.76 8.00
CA THR A 465 17.84 12.21 7.90
C THR A 465 18.79 11.09 7.46
N MET A 466 18.47 9.83 7.73
CA MET A 466 19.22 8.65 7.28
C MET A 466 18.94 8.32 5.80
N LEU A 467 17.87 8.85 5.23
CA LEU A 467 17.52 8.73 3.81
C LEU A 467 18.20 9.79 2.94
N VAL A 468 19.08 10.63 3.51
CA VAL A 468 19.91 11.58 2.79
C VAL A 468 21.25 10.92 2.47
N LYS A 469 21.63 10.92 1.19
CA LYS A 469 22.92 10.39 0.74
C LYS A 469 24.08 11.25 1.25
N LEU A 470 24.84 10.72 2.22
CA LEU A 470 26.00 11.38 2.82
C LEU A 470 27.28 11.10 2.01
N ASP A 471 27.32 11.56 0.76
CA ASP A 471 28.45 11.37 -0.16
C ASP A 471 29.34 12.61 -0.32
N GLU A 472 30.41 12.49 -1.09
CA GLU A 472 31.31 13.61 -1.39
C GLU A 472 30.58 14.78 -2.06
N LYS A 473 29.57 14.51 -2.88
CA LYS A 473 28.76 15.54 -3.55
C LYS A 473 28.02 16.39 -2.53
N LEU A 474 27.43 15.79 -1.50
CA LEU A 474 26.82 16.55 -0.41
C LEU A 474 27.87 17.40 0.33
N VAL A 475 29.04 16.84 0.63
CA VAL A 475 30.11 17.59 1.34
C VAL A 475 30.57 18.77 0.52
N VAL A 476 30.75 18.60 -0.79
CA VAL A 476 31.05 19.69 -1.74
C VAL A 476 29.95 20.73 -1.70
N ASN A 477 28.68 20.36 -1.88
CA ASN A 477 27.56 21.31 -1.83
C ASN A 477 27.46 22.07 -0.49
N LEU A 478 27.88 21.46 0.63
CA LEU A 478 27.88 22.07 1.95
C LEU A 478 29.12 22.94 2.23
N THR A 479 30.19 22.83 1.44
CA THR A 479 31.49 23.45 1.74
C THR A 479 32.12 24.24 0.61
N GLU A 480 31.65 24.10 -0.62
CA GLU A 480 31.71 25.18 -1.59
C GLU A 480 31.11 26.39 -0.89
N TYR A 481 31.81 27.53 -0.98
CA TYR A 481 31.61 28.79 -0.23
C TYR A 481 32.41 28.93 1.09
#